data_AF-A0A1X0R6V2-F1
#
_entry.id   AF-A0A1X0R6V2-F1
#
_cell.length_a   1.000
_cell.length_b   1.000
_cell.length_c   1.000
_cell.angle_alpha   90.00
_cell.angle_beta   90.00
_cell.angle_gamma   90.00
#
_symmetry.space_group_name_H-M   'P 1'
#
loop_
_entity.id
_entity.type
_entity.pdbx_description
1 polymer ?
#
loop_
_entity_poly.entity_id
_entity_poly.type
_entity_poly.pdbx_seq_one_letter_code
_entity_poly.pdbx_strand_id
1 'polypeptide(L)' 'MVCKRCDTTLLPSITSTHRIKSMPVTTIITTCKVCKAKKRFAFHDKDYVLFNDKAAIHDEQNDTREPSLDSNTC' A
#
# COMPACT_ATOMS: atom_id res chain seq x y z
N MET A 1 5.01 -6.71 5.00
CA MET A 1 5.11 -5.66 6.05
C MET A 1 5.93 -6.17 7.22
N VAL A 2 6.92 -5.41 7.70
CA VAL A 2 7.86 -5.81 8.77
C VAL A 2 7.82 -4.86 9.96
N CYS A 3 8.14 -5.37 11.16
CA CYS A 3 8.29 -4.57 12.36
C CYS A 3 9.65 -3.86 12.37
N LYS A 4 9.68 -2.52 12.39
CA LYS A 4 10.93 -1.74 12.40
C LYS A 4 11.81 -1.91 13.66
N ARG A 5 11.32 -2.61 14.70
CA ARG A 5 12.04 -2.73 15.99
C ARG A 5 12.74 -4.07 16.16
N CYS A 6 12.18 -5.14 15.60
CA CYS A 6 12.68 -6.51 15.79
C CYS A 6 12.70 -7.31 14.48
N ASP A 7 12.51 -6.61 13.35
CA ASP A 7 12.52 -7.12 11.97
C ASP A 7 11.60 -8.31 11.69
N THR A 8 10.72 -8.64 12.63
CA THR A 8 9.75 -9.72 12.48
C THR A 8 8.71 -9.35 11.43
N THR A 9 8.43 -10.28 10.52
CA THR A 9 7.33 -10.19 9.57
C THR A 9 6.00 -10.10 10.30
N LEU A 10 5.20 -9.07 9.99
CA LEU A 10 3.90 -8.84 10.62
C LEU A 10 2.81 -9.53 9.79
N LEU A 11 2.53 -10.78 10.14
CA LEU A 11 1.45 -11.60 9.62
C LEU A 11 0.19 -11.37 10.48
N PRO A 12 -0.94 -10.95 9.87
CA PRO A 12 -2.20 -10.75 10.58
C PRO A 12 -2.57 -12.00 11.39
N SER A 13 -3.05 -11.79 12.62
CA SER A 13 -3.48 -12.83 13.56
C SER A 13 -2.37 -13.76 14.08
N ILE A 14 -1.29 -14.00 13.34
CA ILE A 14 -0.18 -14.88 13.75
C ILE A 14 0.83 -14.09 14.58
N THR A 15 1.51 -13.12 13.97
CA THR A 15 2.60 -12.35 14.61
C THR A 15 2.22 -10.89 14.86
N SER A 16 1.05 -10.45 14.37
CA SER A 16 0.49 -9.12 14.64
C SER A 16 -0.98 -9.17 15.04
N THR A 17 -1.45 -8.09 15.67
CA THR A 17 -2.89 -7.82 15.84
C THR A 17 -3.23 -6.50 15.16
N HIS A 18 -4.38 -6.48 14.48
CA HIS A 18 -4.90 -5.30 13.79
C HIS A 18 -6.15 -4.82 14.51
N ARG A 19 -6.22 -3.52 14.81
CA ARG A 19 -7.42 -2.88 15.37
C ARG A 19 -7.74 -1.64 14.57
N ILE A 20 -9.00 -1.49 14.18
CA ILE A 20 -9.50 -0.31 13.51
C ILE A 20 -10.08 0.61 14.57
N LYS A 21 -9.67 1.88 14.58
CA LYS A 21 -10.31 2.94 15.35
C LYS A 21 -10.88 3.96 14.38
N SER A 22 -12.15 4.34 14.53
CA SER A 22 -12.83 5.26 13.61
C SER A 22 -12.76 6.74 14.01
N MET A 23 -12.41 7.09 15.26
CA MET A 23 -12.34 8.47 15.74
C MET A 23 -10.94 8.83 16.27
N PRO A 24 -10.45 10.09 16.10
CA PRO A 24 -11.04 11.17 15.28
C PRO A 24 -10.83 10.99 13.77
N VAL A 25 -9.86 10.15 13.37
CA VAL A 25 -9.59 9.76 11.97
C VAL A 25 -9.48 8.24 11.93
N THR A 26 -10.08 7.61 10.92
CA THR A 26 -10.00 6.15 10.74
C THR A 26 -8.56 5.69 10.69
N THR A 27 -8.13 4.95 11.71
CA THR A 27 -6.74 4.53 11.90
C THR A 27 -6.68 3.03 12.11
N ILE A 28 -5.87 2.34 11.31
CA ILE A 28 -5.49 0.94 11.55
C ILE A 28 -4.25 0.91 12.44
N ILE A 29 -4.39 0.30 13.61
CA ILE A 29 -3.31 0.06 14.54
C ILE A 29 -2.86 -1.39 14.38
N THR A 30 -1.63 -1.59 13.92
CA THR A 30 -0.97 -2.89 13.89
C THR A 30 -0.02 -3.02 15.06
N THR A 31 -0.20 -4.01 15.91
CA THR A 31 0.67 -4.28 17.06
C THR A 31 1.44 -5.56 16.82
N CYS A 32 2.77 -5.52 16.94
CA CYS A 32 3.60 -6.71 16.91
C CYS A 32 3.37 -7.55 18.18
N LYS A 33 3.10 -8.85 18.05
CA LYS A 33 2.93 -9.74 19.21
C LYS A 33 4.25 -10.04 19.92
N VAL A 34 5.38 -9.97 19.20
CA VAL A 34 6.74 -10.25 19.70
C VAL A 34 7.27 -9.10 20.56
N CYS A 35 7.51 -7.92 19.97
CA CYS A 35 8.14 -6.80 20.67
C CYS A 35 7.15 -5.73 21.18
N LYS A 36 5.84 -5.95 20.99
CA LYS A 36 4.74 -5.02 21.37
C LYS A 36 4.79 -3.63 20.71
N ALA A 37 5.68 -3.41 19.74
CA ALA A 37 5.72 -2.18 18.97
C ALA A 37 4.41 -1.98 18.18
N LYS A 38 3.94 -0.73 18.15
CA LYS A 38 2.69 -0.34 17.48
C LYS A 38 3.02 0.49 16.24
N LYS A 39 2.43 0.14 15.10
CA LYS A 39 2.44 0.92 13.87
C LYS A 39 1.02 1.39 13.59
N ARG A 40 0.85 2.68 13.29
CA ARG A 40 -0.46 3.29 13.02
C ARG A 40 -0.52 3.74 11.57
N PHE A 41 -1.60 3.41 10.88
CA PHE A 41 -1.90 3.87 9.53
C PHE A 41 -3.19 4.67 9.61
N ALA A 42 -3.10 5.99 9.48
CA ALA A 42 -4.26 6.86 9.41
C ALA A 42 -4.72 6.96 7.96
N PHE A 43 -6.02 6.74 7.73
CA PHE A 43 -6.66 7.00 6.46
C PHE A 43 -7.12 8.45 6.48
N HIS A 44 -6.31 9.32 5.88
CA HIS A 44 -6.67 10.71 5.61
C HIS A 44 -7.58 10.78 4.37
N ASP A 45 -7.95 11.99 3.95
CA ASP A 45 -8.75 12.24 2.76
C ASP A 45 -8.24 11.47 1.53
N LYS A 46 -9.14 11.19 0.59
CA LYS A 46 -8.90 10.31 -0.56
C LYS A 46 -7.68 10.73 -1.42
N ASP A 47 -7.24 11.98 -1.32
CA ASP A 47 -6.12 12.53 -2.07
C ASP A 47 -4.76 12.33 -1.38
N TYR A 48 -4.73 11.69 -0.21
CA TYR A 48 -3.51 11.41 0.54
C TYR A 48 -2.79 10.19 -0.03
N VAL A 49 -1.86 10.44 -0.93
CA VAL A 49 -1.04 9.44 -1.61
C VAL A 49 0.40 9.51 -1.09
N LEU A 50 1.03 8.36 -0.82
CA LEU A 50 2.43 8.32 -0.44
C LEU A 50 3.30 8.84 -1.60
N PHE A 51 4.41 9.49 -1.27
CA PHE A 51 5.33 10.03 -2.29
C PHE A 51 5.75 8.98 -3.32
N ASN A 52 6.05 7.75 -2.88
CA ASN A 52 6.43 6.66 -3.77
C ASN A 52 5.29 6.21 -4.69
N ASP A 53 4.05 6.25 -4.21
CA ASP A 53 2.89 5.86 -5.01
C ASP A 53 2.60 6.91 -6.09
N LYS A 54 2.93 8.20 -5.87
CA LYS A 54 2.85 9.22 -6.92
C LYS A 54 3.81 8.96 -8.09
N ALA A 55 5.02 8.48 -7.80
CA ALA A 55 6.02 8.20 -8.83
C ALA A 55 5.61 7.00 -9.70
N ALA A 56 4.99 5.98 -9.12
CA ALA A 56 4.55 4.78 -9.84
C ALA A 56 3.40 5.03 -10.84
N ILE A 57 2.59 6.09 -10.65
CA ILE A 57 1.44 6.40 -11.51
C ILE A 57 1.86 6.97 -12.87
N HIS A 58 3.07 7.53 -13.00
CA HIS A 58 3.52 8.18 -14.24
C HIS A 58 4.10 7.23 -15.29
N ASP A 59 4.48 6.00 -14.91
CA ASP A 59 5.08 5.04 -15.84
C ASP A 59 4.02 4.26 -16.66
N GLU A 60 2.77 4.19 -16.21
CA GLU A 60 1.73 3.36 -16.86
C GLU A 60 0.99 4.03 -18.03
N GLN A 61 1.27 5.31 -18.36
CA GLN A 61 0.57 6.01 -19.46
C GLN A 61 1.21 5.89 -20.84
N ASN A 62 2.33 5.17 -21.01
CA ASN A 62 3.08 5.18 -22.29
C ASN A 62 2.99 3.90 -23.13
N ASP A 63 2.21 2.89 -22.71
CA ASP A 63 2.14 1.58 -23.40
C ASP A 63 0.77 1.29 -24.04
N THR A 64 0.14 2.30 -24.66
CA THR A 64 -1.00 2.08 -25.55
C THR A 64 -0.88 2.93 -26.81
N ARG A 65 0.13 2.61 -27.62
CA ARG A 65 0.07 2.83 -29.07
C ARG A 65 0.11 1.46 -29.72
N GLU A 66 -1.07 0.85 -29.89
CA GLU A 66 -1.20 -0.31 -30.77
C GLU A 66 -0.68 0.09 -32.17
N PRO A 67 0.25 -0.67 -32.76
CA PRO A 67 0.61 -0.45 -34.15
C PRO A 67 -0.55 -0.91 -35.04
N SER A 68 -1.10 0.01 -35.82
CA SER A 68 -2.05 -0.26 -36.89
C SER A 68 -1.46 -1.25 -37.89
N LEU A 69 -1.99 -2.48 -37.93
CA LEU A 69 -1.74 -3.39 -39.05
C LEU A 69 -2.61 -2.98 -40.24
N ASP A 70 -2.05 -2.14 -41.11
CA ASP A 70 -2.55 -1.95 -42.47
C ASP A 70 -2.35 -3.26 -43.24
N SER A 71 -3.43 -4.00 -43.45
CA SER A 71 -3.44 -5.18 -44.30
C SER A 71 -3.87 -4.79 -45.72
N ASN A 72 -2.89 -4.45 -46.56
CA ASN A 72 -3.02 -4.51 -48.02
C ASN A 72 -2.08 -5.61 -48.55
N THR A 73 -2.39 -6.17 -49.73
CA THR A 73 -1.73 -7.26 -50.50
C THR A 73 -2.41 -8.63 -50.26
N CYS A 74 -3.04 -9.35 -51.20
CA CYS A 74 -3.15 -9.35 -52.67
C CYS A 74 -4.60 -9.64 -53.10
#